data_AF-A0A4W5K132-F1
#
_entry.id   AF-A0A4W5K132-F1
#
_cell.length_a   1.000
_cell.length_b   1.000
_cell.length_c   1.000
_cell.angle_alpha   90.00
_cell.angle_beta   90.00
_cell.angle_gamma   90.00
#
_symmetry.space_group_name_H-M   'P 1'
#
loop_
_entity.id
_entity.type
_entity.pdbx_description
1 polymer ?
#
loop_
_entity_poly.entity_id
_entity_poly.type
_entity_poly.pdbx_seq_one_letter_code
_entity_poly.pdbx_strand_id
1 'polypeptide(L)'
;MENFLVIHQLRCNGVLEGIRICRKGFPSRIIYADFKQRYKVLNASVIPEGQFMDNKKASEKLLGSIDVNHEDYKFGHTKVFFKAGLLGVLEEMRDEKLASLVGMVQALSRGFLMRREFTKMMERR
;
A
#
# COMPACT_ATOMS: atom_id res chain seq x y z
N MET A 1 36.67 -0.15 13.55
CA MET A 1 35.90 -1.41 13.67
C MET A 1 36.49 -2.38 12.68
N GLU A 2 37.01 -3.53 13.10
CA GLU A 2 37.63 -4.49 12.19
C GLU A 2 36.57 -5.27 11.41
N ASN A 3 36.43 -4.95 10.12
CA ASN A 3 35.40 -5.53 9.25
C ASN A 3 35.45 -7.06 9.18
N PHE A 4 36.64 -7.66 9.28
CA PHE A 4 36.80 -9.11 9.23
C PHE A 4 36.13 -9.83 10.41
N LEU A 5 36.30 -9.29 11.62
CA LEU A 5 35.69 -9.85 12.83
C LEU A 5 34.14 -9.79 12.75
N VAL A 6 33.61 -8.69 12.26
CA VAL A 6 32.15 -8.51 12.09
C VAL A 6 31.60 -9.49 11.05
N ILE A 7 32.28 -9.68 9.91
CA ILE A 7 31.83 -10.65 8.89
C ILE A 7 31.85 -12.08 9.44
N HIS A 8 32.87 -12.44 10.21
CA HIS A 8 32.94 -13.74 10.87
C HIS A 8 31.76 -13.94 11.83
N GLN A 9 31.45 -12.96 12.68
CA GLN A 9 30.29 -12.99 13.57
C GLN A 9 28.97 -13.16 12.82
N LEU A 10 28.76 -12.43 11.71
CA LEU A 10 27.56 -12.54 10.88
C LEU A 10 27.39 -13.94 10.27
N ARG A 11 28.50 -14.60 9.92
CA ARG A 11 28.48 -15.99 9.43
C ARG A 11 28.19 -16.98 10.55
N CYS A 12 28.90 -16.90 11.66
CA CYS A 12 28.74 -17.82 12.79
C CYS A 12 27.34 -17.73 13.42
N ASN A 13 26.77 -16.54 13.48
CA ASN A 13 25.41 -16.32 14.00
C ASN A 13 24.31 -16.66 12.96
N GLY A 14 24.69 -17.13 11.76
CA GLY A 14 23.74 -17.48 10.70
C GLY A 14 22.96 -16.29 10.14
N VAL A 15 23.43 -15.05 10.33
CA VAL A 15 22.74 -13.85 9.85
C VAL A 15 22.69 -13.84 8.32
N LEU A 16 23.75 -14.30 7.65
CA LEU A 16 23.79 -14.37 6.19
C LEU A 16 22.80 -15.42 5.65
N GLU A 17 22.63 -16.54 6.35
CA GLU A 17 21.65 -17.57 6.06
C GLU A 17 20.22 -17.03 6.28
N GLY A 18 20.00 -16.28 7.35
CA GLY A 18 18.74 -15.58 7.62
C GLY A 18 18.38 -14.60 6.51
N ILE A 19 19.34 -13.77 6.06
CA ILE A 19 19.16 -12.87 4.91
C ILE A 19 18.84 -13.68 3.64
N ARG A 20 19.54 -14.79 3.40
CA ARG A 20 19.32 -15.64 2.23
C ARG A 20 17.92 -16.26 2.23
N ILE A 21 17.43 -16.70 3.39
CA ILE A 21 16.06 -17.21 3.57
C ILE A 21 15.04 -16.08 3.36
N CYS A 22 15.24 -14.90 3.94
CA CYS A 22 14.36 -13.75 3.73
C CYS A 22 14.28 -13.34 2.26
N ARG A 23 15.39 -13.45 1.51
CA ARG A 23 15.41 -13.14 0.06
C ARG A 23 14.66 -14.18 -0.78
N LYS A 24 14.68 -15.46 -0.37
CA LYS A 24 13.95 -16.54 -1.05
C LYS A 24 12.48 -16.62 -0.61
N GLY A 25 12.19 -16.16 0.60
CA GLY A 25 10.86 -16.23 1.22
C GLY A 25 10.06 -14.94 1.07
N PHE A 26 9.08 -14.79 1.96
CA PHE A 26 8.15 -13.67 1.99
C PHE A 26 8.21 -13.00 3.37
N PRO A 27 9.16 -12.08 3.60
CA PRO A 27 9.45 -11.54 4.93
C PRO A 27 8.31 -10.67 5.49
N SER A 28 7.48 -10.09 4.63
CA SER A 28 6.37 -9.20 5.02
C SER A 28 5.03 -9.93 4.95
N ARG A 29 4.12 -9.65 5.89
CA ARG A 29 2.78 -10.26 5.94
C ARG A 29 1.73 -9.30 6.47
N ILE A 30 0.53 -9.33 5.88
CA ILE A 30 -0.59 -8.46 6.25
C ILE A 30 -1.87 -9.29 6.36
N ILE A 31 -2.68 -9.02 7.37
CA ILE A 31 -4.00 -9.67 7.56
C ILE A 31 -4.94 -9.19 6.44
N TYR A 32 -5.79 -10.09 5.93
CA TYR A 32 -6.67 -9.76 4.81
C TYR A 32 -7.59 -8.55 5.05
N ALA A 33 -8.11 -8.39 6.27
CA ALA A 33 -8.93 -7.24 6.63
C ALA A 33 -8.15 -5.92 6.49
N ASP A 34 -6.94 -5.87 7.06
CA ASP A 34 -6.06 -4.70 7.00
C ASP A 34 -5.62 -4.41 5.57
N PHE A 35 -5.29 -5.44 4.80
CA PHE A 35 -4.89 -5.31 3.39
C PHE A 35 -6.04 -4.70 2.57
N LYS A 36 -7.25 -5.27 2.68
CA LYS A 36 -8.44 -4.76 2.02
C LYS A 36 -8.70 -3.30 2.38
N GLN A 37 -8.69 -2.96 3.68
CA GLN A 37 -8.96 -1.60 4.13
C GLN A 37 -7.92 -0.60 3.60
N ARG A 38 -6.63 -0.96 3.67
CA ARG A 38 -5.51 -0.09 3.33
C ARG A 38 -5.37 0.15 1.82
N TYR A 39 -5.61 -0.88 1.01
CA TYR A 39 -5.34 -0.83 -0.43
C TYR A 39 -6.59 -0.75 -1.30
N LYS A 40 -7.82 -0.76 -0.73
CA LYS A 40 -9.07 -0.59 -1.51
C LYS A 40 -9.04 0.65 -2.42
N VAL A 41 -8.36 1.72 -2.01
CA VAL A 41 -8.24 2.96 -2.80
C VAL A 41 -7.51 2.78 -4.14
N LEU A 42 -6.66 1.76 -4.26
CA LEU A 42 -5.96 1.45 -5.52
C LEU A 42 -6.95 1.07 -6.62
N ASN A 43 -7.99 0.32 -6.29
CA ASN A 43 -9.05 -0.02 -7.23
C ASN A 43 -10.38 -0.31 -6.50
N ALA A 44 -11.18 0.74 -6.31
CA ALA A 44 -12.46 0.63 -5.59
C ALA A 44 -13.51 -0.20 -6.36
N SER A 45 -13.46 -0.22 -7.69
CA SER A 45 -14.45 -0.86 -8.55
C SER A 45 -14.46 -2.39 -8.46
N VAL A 46 -13.36 -2.98 -7.98
CA VAL A 46 -13.18 -4.44 -7.92
C VAL A 46 -13.94 -5.07 -6.74
N ILE A 47 -14.26 -4.28 -5.72
CA ILE A 47 -14.98 -4.73 -4.53
C ILE A 47 -16.41 -4.16 -4.60
N PRO A 48 -17.43 -5.00 -4.89
CA PRO A 48 -18.82 -4.57 -5.00
C PRO A 48 -19.28 -3.89 -3.71
N GLU A 49 -19.92 -2.73 -3.82
CA GLU A 49 -20.51 -2.04 -2.68
C GLU A 49 -21.78 -2.76 -2.22
N GLY A 50 -21.96 -2.92 -0.90
CA GLY A 50 -23.17 -3.49 -0.30
C GLY A 50 -23.22 -5.03 -0.21
N GLN A 51 -22.31 -5.76 -0.86
CA GLN A 51 -22.21 -7.22 -0.68
C GLN A 51 -21.08 -7.59 0.29
N PHE A 52 -21.38 -8.46 1.25
CA PHE A 52 -20.38 -9.00 2.16
C PHE A 52 -19.45 -9.95 1.40
N MET A 53 -18.34 -9.41 0.91
CA MET A 53 -17.28 -10.19 0.29
C MET A 53 -16.24 -10.59 1.32
N ASP A 54 -15.92 -11.88 1.37
CA ASP A 54 -14.83 -12.41 2.17
C ASP A 54 -13.53 -11.64 1.94
N ASN A 55 -12.81 -11.33 3.02
CA ASN A 55 -11.64 -10.46 2.98
C ASN A 55 -10.50 -11.09 2.18
N LYS A 56 -10.36 -12.42 2.20
CA LYS A 56 -9.37 -13.12 1.38
C LYS A 56 -9.71 -12.98 -0.10
N LYS A 57 -10.94 -13.29 -0.49
CA LYS A 57 -11.40 -13.14 -1.89
C LYS A 57 -11.31 -11.70 -2.40
N ALA A 58 -11.62 -10.72 -1.56
CA ALA A 58 -11.48 -9.30 -1.88
C ALA A 58 -10.00 -8.92 -2.12
N SER A 59 -9.10 -9.44 -1.28
CA SER A 59 -7.65 -9.20 -1.42
C SER A 59 -7.08 -9.86 -2.66
N GLU A 60 -7.53 -11.08 -3.00
CA GLU A 60 -7.15 -11.80 -4.22
C GLU A 60 -7.56 -11.02 -5.47
N LYS A 61 -8.82 -10.56 -5.53
CA LYS A 61 -9.30 -9.75 -6.64
C LYS A 61 -8.57 -8.41 -6.75
N LEU A 62 -8.32 -7.76 -5.62
CA LEU A 62 -7.63 -6.47 -5.59
C LEU A 62 -6.21 -6.60 -6.14
N LEU A 63 -5.42 -7.57 -5.64
CA LEU A 63 -4.07 -7.83 -6.14
C LEU A 63 -4.05 -8.26 -7.61
N GLY A 64 -5.01 -9.10 -8.04
CA GLY A 64 -5.12 -9.49 -9.44
C GLY A 64 -5.59 -8.38 -10.39
N SER A 65 -6.07 -7.25 -9.86
CA SER A 65 -6.45 -6.08 -10.65
C SER A 65 -5.33 -5.04 -10.78
N ILE A 66 -4.25 -5.22 -10.03
CA ILE A 66 -3.10 -4.32 -10.01
C ILE A 66 -2.00 -4.98 -10.82
N ASP A 67 -1.31 -4.20 -11.65
CA ASP A 67 -0.19 -4.69 -12.46
C ASP A 67 1.07 -4.88 -11.60
N VAL A 68 1.11 -5.97 -10.84
CA VAL A 68 2.24 -6.40 -10.02
C VAL A 68 2.62 -7.84 -10.33
N ASN A 69 3.89 -8.18 -10.13
CA ASN A 69 4.35 -9.54 -10.34
C ASN A 69 3.71 -10.51 -9.34
N HIS A 70 2.91 -11.45 -9.84
CA HIS A 70 2.21 -12.46 -9.05
C HIS A 70 3.14 -13.47 -8.35
N GLU A 71 4.42 -13.52 -8.70
CA GLU A 71 5.42 -14.32 -7.98
C GLU A 71 5.90 -13.67 -6.67
N ASP A 72 5.69 -12.38 -6.51
CA ASP A 72 6.21 -11.59 -5.39
C ASP A 72 5.26 -11.55 -4.20
N TYR A 73 4.11 -12.22 -4.29
CA TYR A 73 3.25 -12.46 -3.14
C TYR A 73 2.68 -13.88 -3.13
N LYS A 74 2.20 -14.31 -1.96
CA LYS A 74 1.46 -15.57 -1.77
C LYS A 74 0.32 -15.38 -0.78
N PHE A 75 -0.78 -16.07 -1.05
CA PHE A 75 -1.95 -16.12 -0.16
C PHE A 75 -1.81 -17.25 0.85
N GLY A 76 -1.90 -16.93 2.14
CA GLY A 76 -2.02 -17.93 3.20
C GLY A 76 -3.47 -18.25 3.55
N HIS A 77 -3.67 -18.78 4.76
CA HIS A 77 -5.01 -18.98 5.31
C HIS A 77 -5.62 -17.69 5.85
N THR A 78 -4.84 -16.85 6.52
CA THR A 78 -5.32 -15.65 7.23
C THR A 78 -4.67 -14.34 6.78
N LYS A 79 -3.57 -14.44 6.01
CA LYS A 79 -2.71 -13.30 5.65
C LYS A 79 -2.22 -13.42 4.20
N VAL A 80 -1.90 -12.29 3.61
CA VAL A 80 -1.08 -12.19 2.39
C VAL A 80 0.38 -12.04 2.80
N PHE A 81 1.26 -12.74 2.09
CA PHE A 81 2.71 -12.70 2.27
C PHE A 81 3.36 -12.03 1.06
N PHE A 82 4.36 -11.19 1.28
CA PHE A 82 5.03 -10.39 0.24
C PHE A 82 6.54 -10.59 0.29
N LYS A 83 7.18 -10.65 -0.88
CA LYS A 83 8.62 -10.52 -1.02
C LYS A 83 9.05 -9.09 -0.65
N ALA A 84 10.34 -8.92 -0.38
CA ALA A 84 10.92 -7.61 -0.16
C ALA A 84 10.69 -6.70 -1.39
N GLY A 85 10.37 -5.43 -1.16
CA GLY A 85 10.14 -4.44 -2.21
C GLY A 85 8.69 -4.26 -2.62
N LEU A 86 7.92 -5.35 -2.82
CA LEU A 86 6.55 -5.27 -3.34
C LEU A 86 5.63 -4.41 -2.46
N LEU A 87 5.75 -4.50 -1.14
CA LEU A 87 4.94 -3.69 -0.23
C LEU A 87 5.24 -2.19 -0.39
N GLY A 88 6.50 -1.82 -0.66
CA GLY A 88 6.88 -0.44 -0.92
C GLY A 88 6.23 0.09 -2.19
N VAL A 89 6.22 -0.72 -3.26
CA VAL A 89 5.54 -0.38 -4.53
C VAL A 89 4.04 -0.16 -4.30
N LEU A 90 3.38 -1.04 -3.53
CA LEU A 90 1.96 -0.86 -3.21
C LEU A 90 1.67 0.40 -2.39
N GLU A 91 2.57 0.77 -1.48
CA GLU A 91 2.45 2.04 -0.72
C GLU A 91 2.64 3.26 -1.63
N GLU A 92 3.62 3.23 -2.52
CA GLU A 92 3.88 4.32 -3.47
C GLU A 92 2.69 4.55 -4.41
N MET A 93 2.17 3.48 -5.03
CA MET A 93 0.95 3.55 -5.85
C MET A 93 -0.25 4.11 -5.07
N ARG A 94 -0.34 3.79 -3.78
CA ARG A 94 -1.44 4.28 -2.93
C ARG A 94 -1.27 5.77 -2.67
N ASP A 95 -0.06 6.20 -2.33
CA ASP A 95 0.23 7.59 -2.00
C ASP A 95 0.04 8.51 -3.21
N GLU A 96 0.40 8.05 -4.42
CA GLU A 96 0.07 8.75 -5.68
C GLU A 96 -1.43 8.93 -5.87
N LYS A 97 -2.21 7.86 -5.67
CA LYS A 97 -3.67 7.90 -5.81
C LYS A 97 -4.30 8.85 -4.79
N LEU A 98 -3.85 8.79 -3.54
CA LEU A 98 -4.31 9.67 -2.47
C LEU A 98 -3.94 11.13 -2.74
N ALA A 99 -2.72 11.40 -3.22
CA ALA A 99 -2.28 12.75 -3.58
C ALA A 99 -3.17 13.35 -4.66
N SER A 100 -3.52 12.57 -5.69
CA SER A 100 -4.47 13.01 -6.74
C SER A 100 -5.86 13.32 -6.17
N LEU A 101 -6.42 12.43 -5.35
CA LEU A 101 -7.73 12.61 -4.73
C LEU A 101 -7.78 13.84 -3.81
N VAL A 102 -6.79 13.97 -2.92
CA VAL A 102 -6.68 15.11 -2.00
C VAL A 102 -6.47 16.40 -2.80
N GLY A 103 -5.66 16.37 -3.85
CA GLY A 103 -5.46 17.51 -4.75
C GLY A 103 -6.77 18.02 -5.36
N MET A 104 -7.65 17.12 -5.82
CA MET A 104 -8.98 17.50 -6.33
C MET A 104 -9.86 18.13 -5.24
N VAL A 105 -9.91 17.52 -4.05
CA VAL A 105 -10.69 18.05 -2.92
C VAL A 105 -10.18 19.44 -2.51
N GLN A 106 -8.87 19.62 -2.45
CA GLN A 106 -8.24 20.90 -2.13
C GLN A 106 -8.57 21.97 -3.18
N ALA A 107 -8.49 21.63 -4.48
CA ALA A 107 -8.81 22.54 -5.57
C ALA A 107 -10.28 23.00 -5.51
N LEU A 108 -11.21 22.07 -5.31
CA LEU A 108 -12.64 22.39 -5.16
C LEU A 108 -12.91 23.28 -3.95
N SER A 109 -12.30 22.94 -2.81
CA SER A 109 -12.46 23.70 -1.56
C SER A 109 -11.92 25.13 -1.69
N ARG A 110 -10.72 25.29 -2.24
CA ARG A 110 -10.12 26.61 -2.48
C ARG A 110 -10.94 27.44 -3.47
N GLY A 111 -11.40 26.82 -4.56
CA GLY A 111 -12.27 27.49 -5.54
C GLY A 111 -13.61 27.94 -4.93
N PHE A 112 -14.22 27.11 -4.09
CA PHE A 112 -15.45 27.46 -3.38
C PHE A 112 -15.25 28.64 -2.42
N LEU A 113 -14.17 28.62 -1.62
CA LEU A 113 -13.85 29.68 -0.67
C LEU A 113 -13.65 31.02 -1.38
N MET A 114 -12.88 31.06 -2.48
CA MET A 114 -12.61 32.30 -3.22
C MET A 114 -13.86 32.86 -3.91
N ARG A 115 -14.72 32.02 -4.50
CA ARG A 115 -15.99 32.47 -5.10
C ARG A 115 -16.91 33.09 -4.05
N ARG A 116 -17.03 32.45 -2.89
CA ARG A 116 -17.86 32.97 -1.79
C ARG A 116 -17.33 34.29 -1.25
N GLU A 117 -16.01 34.43 -1.14
CA GLU A 117 -15.40 35.69 -0.68
C GLU A 117 -15.60 36.81 -1.72
N PHE A 118 -15.45 36.51 -3.02
CA PHE A 118 -15.73 37.46 -4.08
C PHE A 118 -17.18 37.97 -4.06
N THR A 119 -18.17 37.08 -3.88
CA THR A 119 -19.58 37.49 -3.76
C THR A 119 -19.79 38.47 -2.59
N LYS A 120 -19.21 38.19 -1.42
CA LYS A 120 -19.29 39.12 -0.27
C LYS A 120 -18.63 40.48 -0.55
N MET A 121 -17.52 40.50 -1.28
CA MET A 121 -16.87 41.77 -1.66
C MET A 121 -17.75 42.58 -2.61
N MET A 122 -18.45 41.92 -3.53
CA MET A 122 -19.40 42.57 -4.45
C MET A 122 -20.66 43.08 -3.73
N GLU A 123 -21.17 42.37 -2.73
CA GLU A 123 -22.31 42.82 -1.90
C GLU A 123 -21.98 44.05 -1.04
N ARG A 124 -20.70 44.29 -0.75
CA ARG A 124 -20.22 45.45 0.02
C ARG A 124 -19.98 46.70 -0.82
N ARG A 125 -20.06 46.60 -2.16
CA ARG A 125 -19.95 47.72 -3.09
C ARG A 125 -21.33 48.27 -3.41
#